data_AF-A0A2S6BZA4-F1
#
_entry.id   AF-A0A2S6BZA4-F1
#
_cell.length_a   1.000
_cell.length_b   1.000
_cell.length_c   1.000
_cell.angle_alpha   90.00
_cell.angle_beta   90.00
_cell.angle_gamma   90.00
#
_symmetry.space_group_name_H-M   'P 1'
#
loop_
_entity.id
_entity.type
_entity.pdbx_description
1 polymer ?
#
loop_
_entity_poly.entity_id
_entity_poly.type
_entity_poly.pdbx_seq_one_letter_code
_entity_poly.pdbx_strand_id
1 'polypeptide(L)'
;MSTSKTAGSAVALSKSIAENTALIETYRKENGLPPLDLEANATDAAYPPQIDEVRHRIFRDTQQLQELVSGPGDLLQVAGMPESIYLGLVRVVNEFRIPDMVPLDSTVSYETLSEKTSIRVGVLRQILRAGISFGIFKEPQPGHIAHSAITKRWAGSDGIQSWIKMLEAVTIGATNLSAALRNNPEMDSPATAPYMLALGTGDSGFYAYLNRNPEKAKVFSHVMSNFQAGDGYDPKHVVNNSDWAALKGGHLVDLGGSMGEIAFALKKKFPDLQITVQDLPSTIQAAREQTDLRGVNFMEHDFFDPQPIYQPPASPVNHQKSRVVEP
;
A
#
# COMPACT_ATOMS: atom_id res chain seq x y z
N MET A 1 5.05 -23.20 -12.70
CA MET A 1 6.15 -22.29 -12.35
C MET A 1 7.08 -23.03 -11.40
N SER A 2 8.36 -23.20 -11.76
CA SER A 2 9.33 -23.81 -10.86
C SER A 2 9.58 -22.85 -9.69
N THR A 3 9.28 -23.28 -8.47
CA THR A 3 9.42 -22.50 -7.22
C THR A 3 10.82 -22.60 -6.62
N SER A 4 11.75 -23.28 -7.28
CA SER A 4 13.14 -23.40 -6.82
C SER A 4 13.91 -22.13 -7.18
N LYS A 5 14.20 -21.28 -6.17
CA LYS A 5 15.22 -20.23 -6.25
C LYS A 5 16.56 -20.92 -6.53
N THR A 6 16.98 -20.99 -7.80
CA THR A 6 18.34 -21.45 -8.11
C THR A 6 19.29 -20.36 -7.65
N ALA A 7 20.06 -20.62 -6.59
CA ALA A 7 20.86 -19.56 -6.00
C ALA A 7 22.05 -19.21 -6.90
N GLY A 8 22.23 -17.93 -7.23
CA GLY A 8 23.49 -17.44 -7.79
C GLY A 8 24.60 -17.56 -6.75
N SER A 9 25.85 -17.69 -7.18
CA SER A 9 26.97 -17.66 -6.23
C SER A 9 27.08 -16.26 -5.60
N ALA A 10 27.52 -16.17 -4.34
CA ALA A 10 27.69 -14.88 -3.65
C ALA A 10 28.56 -13.89 -4.46
N VAL A 11 29.62 -14.39 -5.12
CA VAL A 11 30.48 -13.58 -5.99
C VAL A 11 29.72 -13.04 -7.21
N ALA A 12 28.88 -13.87 -7.85
CA ALA A 12 28.07 -13.43 -8.98
C ALA A 12 27.05 -12.37 -8.58
N LEU A 13 26.40 -12.53 -7.41
CA LEU A 13 25.47 -11.54 -6.86
C LEU A 13 26.16 -10.22 -6.54
N SER A 14 27.31 -10.24 -5.86
CA SER A 14 28.09 -9.03 -5.57
C SER A 14 28.49 -8.27 -6.85
N LYS A 15 28.91 -9.00 -7.89
CA LYS A 15 29.23 -8.41 -9.19
C LYS A 15 27.99 -7.78 -9.84
N SER A 16 26.87 -8.49 -9.84
CA SER A 16 25.59 -7.98 -10.36
C SER A 16 25.14 -6.72 -9.62
N ILE A 17 25.22 -6.69 -8.29
CA ILE A 17 24.88 -5.50 -7.48
C ILE A 17 25.75 -4.31 -7.91
N ALA A 18 27.06 -4.48 -8.02
CA ALA A 18 27.97 -3.41 -8.42
C ALA A 18 27.67 -2.88 -9.83
N GLU A 19 27.48 -3.78 -10.81
CA GLU A 19 27.17 -3.43 -12.20
C GLU A 19 25.85 -2.67 -12.31
N ASN A 20 24.78 -3.18 -11.69
CA ASN A 20 23.47 -2.55 -11.73
C ASN A 20 23.43 -1.22 -10.97
N THR A 21 24.16 -1.09 -9.85
CA THR A 21 24.27 0.18 -9.13
C THR A 21 24.94 1.25 -9.99
N ALA A 22 26.00 0.89 -10.72
CA ALA A 22 26.69 1.80 -11.63
C ALA A 22 25.79 2.26 -12.79
N LEU A 23 24.91 1.39 -13.30
CA LEU A 23 23.92 1.76 -14.32
C LEU A 23 22.93 2.80 -13.79
N ILE A 24 22.42 2.64 -12.57
CA ILE A 24 21.51 3.62 -11.96
C ILE A 24 22.21 4.96 -11.75
N GLU A 25 23.41 4.98 -11.19
CA GLU A 25 24.17 6.22 -10.98
C GLU A 25 24.50 6.93 -12.31
N THR A 26 24.85 6.17 -13.35
CA THR A 26 25.07 6.72 -14.70
C THR A 26 23.79 7.36 -15.24
N TYR A 27 22.66 6.64 -15.18
CA TYR A 27 21.37 7.18 -15.61
C TYR A 27 21.00 8.45 -14.83
N ARG A 28 21.17 8.46 -13.51
CA ARG A 28 20.87 9.62 -12.68
C ARG A 28 21.70 10.83 -13.09
N LYS A 29 23.00 10.64 -13.28
CA LYS A 29 23.91 11.70 -13.76
C LYS A 29 23.51 12.23 -15.14
N GLU A 30 23.22 11.35 -16.10
CA GLU A 30 22.83 11.72 -17.46
C GLU A 30 21.49 12.49 -17.52
N ASN A 31 20.61 12.26 -16.54
CA ASN A 31 19.29 12.89 -16.46
C ASN A 31 19.23 14.02 -15.41
N GLY A 32 20.37 14.49 -14.89
CA GLY A 32 20.43 15.59 -13.93
C GLY A 32 19.80 15.28 -12.56
N LEU A 33 19.64 14.00 -12.21
CA LEU A 33 19.18 13.56 -10.90
C LEU A 33 20.36 13.56 -9.90
N PRO A 34 20.12 13.89 -8.62
CA PRO A 34 21.17 13.81 -7.60
C PRO A 34 21.66 12.36 -7.42
N PRO A 35 22.88 12.10 -6.96
CA PRO A 35 23.35 10.74 -6.68
C PRO A 35 22.48 10.05 -5.62
N LEU A 36 22.58 8.73 -5.49
CA LEU A 36 21.91 8.02 -4.41
C LEU A 36 22.56 8.39 -3.07
N ASP A 37 21.76 8.89 -2.14
CA ASP A 37 22.20 9.36 -0.83
C ASP A 37 21.08 9.15 0.22
N LEU A 38 21.49 8.87 1.46
CA LEU A 38 20.62 8.72 2.62
C LEU A 38 20.31 10.08 3.29
N GLU A 39 21.10 11.12 3.00
CA GLU A 39 21.01 12.44 3.62
C GLU A 39 20.17 13.44 2.82
N ALA A 40 20.13 13.30 1.49
CA ALA A 40 19.38 14.18 0.61
C ALA A 40 17.85 14.03 0.77
N ASN A 41 17.12 15.06 0.32
CA ASN A 41 15.73 14.94 -0.11
C ASN A 41 15.67 13.93 -1.27
N ALA A 42 15.80 12.64 -0.96
CA ALA A 42 15.77 11.55 -1.92
C ALA A 42 14.35 11.52 -2.49
N THR A 43 14.12 12.34 -3.50
CA THR A 43 12.92 12.28 -4.31
C THR A 43 12.94 10.93 -4.98
N ASP A 44 11.86 10.15 -4.78
CA ASP A 44 11.61 8.94 -5.54
C ASP A 44 11.64 9.32 -7.03
N ALA A 45 12.75 9.00 -7.70
CA ALA A 45 12.87 9.26 -9.13
C ALA A 45 12.01 8.22 -9.85
N ALA A 46 11.13 8.68 -10.73
CA ALA A 46 10.44 7.80 -11.66
C ALA A 46 11.45 7.32 -12.70
N TYR A 47 11.73 6.02 -12.71
CA TYR A 47 12.63 5.40 -13.68
C TYR A 47 11.84 4.85 -14.88
N PRO A 48 12.40 4.92 -16.10
CA PRO A 48 11.84 4.18 -17.23
C PRO A 48 11.94 2.67 -16.96
N PRO A 49 11.09 1.84 -17.60
CA PRO A 49 10.98 0.41 -17.29
C PRO A 49 12.33 -0.34 -17.26
N GLN A 50 13.24 0.00 -18.18
CA GLN A 50 14.56 -0.63 -18.27
C GLN A 50 15.45 -0.35 -17.04
N ILE A 51 15.38 0.87 -16.49
CA ILE A 51 16.15 1.26 -15.29
C ILE A 51 15.45 0.74 -14.03
N ASP A 52 14.12 0.66 -14.05
CA ASP A 52 13.38 0.09 -12.93
C ASP A 52 13.60 -1.44 -12.80
N GLU A 53 13.76 -2.16 -13.92
CA GLU A 53 14.22 -3.56 -13.91
C GLU A 53 15.60 -3.73 -13.27
N VAL A 54 16.54 -2.81 -13.55
CA VAL A 54 17.87 -2.76 -12.92
C VAL A 54 17.74 -2.55 -11.40
N ARG A 55 16.88 -1.62 -10.98
CA ARG A 55 16.58 -1.38 -9.55
C ARG A 55 16.01 -2.63 -8.87
N HIS A 56 15.03 -3.30 -9.48
CA HIS A 56 14.46 -4.53 -8.95
C HIS A 56 15.49 -5.67 -8.84
N ARG A 57 16.43 -5.74 -9.78
CA ARG A 57 17.54 -6.70 -9.73
C ARG A 57 18.47 -6.44 -8.55
N ILE A 58 18.82 -5.18 -8.27
CA ILE A 58 19.63 -4.82 -7.09
C ILE A 58 18.95 -5.27 -5.80
N PHE A 59 17.65 -5.00 -5.63
CA PHE A 59 16.90 -5.44 -4.44
C PHE A 59 16.93 -6.96 -4.26
N ARG A 60 16.65 -7.69 -5.33
CA ARG A 60 16.66 -9.16 -5.33
C ARG A 60 18.04 -9.72 -5.00
N ASP A 61 19.08 -9.22 -5.66
CA ASP A 61 20.44 -9.73 -5.51
C ASP A 61 21.00 -9.40 -4.12
N THR A 62 20.67 -8.22 -3.57
CA THR A 62 21.05 -7.82 -2.20
C THR A 62 20.38 -8.72 -1.17
N GLN A 63 19.07 -8.97 -1.32
CA GLN A 63 18.34 -9.89 -0.44
C GLN A 63 18.94 -11.31 -0.51
N GLN A 64 19.23 -11.80 -1.71
CA GLN A 64 19.79 -13.13 -1.88
C GLN A 64 21.22 -13.24 -1.36
N LEU A 65 22.03 -12.20 -1.51
CA LEU A 65 23.37 -12.16 -0.92
C LEU A 65 23.31 -12.16 0.61
N GLN A 66 22.39 -11.39 1.19
CA GLN A 66 22.13 -11.41 2.63
C GLN A 66 21.71 -12.81 3.10
N GLU A 67 20.78 -13.46 2.39
CA GLU A 67 20.36 -14.85 2.67
C GLU A 67 21.55 -15.82 2.65
N LEU A 68 22.44 -15.73 1.66
CA LEU A 68 23.61 -16.61 1.53
C LEU A 68 24.66 -16.38 2.61
N VAL A 69 24.89 -15.12 3.03
CA VAL A 69 25.94 -14.77 3.98
C VAL A 69 25.50 -14.99 5.42
N SER A 70 24.23 -14.76 5.75
CA SER A 70 23.68 -15.01 7.09
C SER A 70 23.58 -16.51 7.42
N GLY A 71 23.33 -17.34 6.41
CA GLY A 71 23.10 -18.78 6.62
C GLY A 71 21.76 -19.09 7.31
N PRO A 72 21.32 -20.37 7.28
CA PRO A 72 19.94 -20.73 7.63
C PRO A 72 19.57 -20.56 9.11
N GLY A 73 20.54 -20.58 10.03
CA GLY A 73 20.29 -20.40 11.47
C GLY A 73 19.92 -18.95 11.83
N ASP A 74 20.71 -18.00 11.34
CA ASP A 74 20.46 -16.57 11.58
C ASP A 74 19.23 -16.07 10.80
N LEU A 75 18.91 -16.69 9.66
CA LEU A 75 17.70 -16.40 8.87
C LEU A 75 16.37 -16.74 9.55
N LEU A 76 16.38 -17.54 10.62
CA LEU A 76 15.16 -17.88 11.37
C LEU A 76 15.15 -17.30 12.78
N GLN A 77 16.31 -17.19 13.43
CA GLN A 77 16.39 -16.72 14.82
C GLN A 77 16.63 -15.20 14.93
N VAL A 78 17.32 -14.61 13.95
CA VAL A 78 17.66 -13.17 13.95
C VAL A 78 16.87 -12.42 12.89
N ALA A 79 16.66 -13.02 11.70
CA ALA A 79 15.86 -12.38 10.66
C ALA A 79 14.38 -12.31 11.08
N GLY A 80 13.80 -11.12 11.03
CA GLY A 80 12.47 -10.81 11.54
C GLY A 80 12.48 -10.01 12.85
N MET A 81 13.51 -10.16 13.70
CA MET A 81 13.61 -9.38 14.94
C MET A 81 13.81 -7.89 14.66
N PRO A 82 14.77 -7.46 13.82
CA PRO A 82 14.90 -6.05 13.42
C PRO A 82 13.62 -5.49 12.81
N GLU A 83 12.94 -6.24 11.96
CA GLU A 83 11.69 -5.84 11.29
C GLU A 83 10.54 -5.65 12.29
N SER A 84 10.40 -6.56 13.25
CA SER A 84 9.39 -6.46 14.30
C SER A 84 9.63 -5.28 15.25
N ILE A 85 10.90 -5.02 15.60
CA ILE A 85 11.29 -3.85 16.39
C ILE A 85 11.01 -2.57 15.61
N TYR A 86 11.44 -2.51 14.34
CA TYR A 86 11.20 -1.37 13.46
C TYR A 86 9.72 -1.04 13.37
N LEU A 87 8.87 -2.04 13.14
CA LEU A 87 7.43 -1.88 13.09
C LEU A 87 6.86 -1.32 14.40
N GLY A 88 7.31 -1.83 15.55
CA GLY A 88 6.93 -1.29 16.85
C GLY A 88 7.31 0.18 17.03
N LEU A 89 8.53 0.54 16.62
CA LEU A 89 9.02 1.92 16.70
C LEU A 89 8.25 2.87 15.79
N VAL A 90 8.00 2.49 14.54
CA VAL A 90 7.21 3.29 13.59
C VAL A 90 5.79 3.49 14.12
N ARG A 91 5.16 2.47 14.72
CA ARG A 91 3.84 2.62 15.33
C ARG A 91 3.83 3.63 16.48
N VAL A 92 4.78 3.55 17.41
CA VAL A 92 4.89 4.53 18.50
C VAL A 92 5.12 5.94 17.96
N VAL A 93 6.05 6.10 17.03
CA VAL A 93 6.35 7.41 16.42
C VAL A 93 5.10 8.00 15.73
N ASN A 94 4.28 7.16 15.08
CA ASN A 94 3.03 7.56 14.45
C ASN A 94 1.95 7.97 15.46
N GLU A 95 1.71 7.12 16.46
CA GLU A 95 0.63 7.30 17.43
C GLU A 95 0.78 8.61 18.20
N PHE A 96 2.02 8.92 18.59
CA PHE A 96 2.34 10.15 19.32
C PHE A 96 2.64 11.34 18.40
N ARG A 97 2.49 11.20 17.08
CA ARG A 97 2.76 12.25 16.07
C ARG A 97 4.11 12.94 16.24
N ILE A 98 5.13 12.18 16.65
CA ILE A 98 6.47 12.73 16.94
C ILE A 98 7.08 13.47 15.74
N PRO A 99 6.95 12.99 14.47
CA PRO A 99 7.49 13.71 13.32
C PRO A 99 6.97 15.15 13.20
N ASP A 100 5.71 15.42 13.53
CA ASP A 100 5.12 16.75 13.45
C ASP A 100 5.63 17.70 14.55
N MET A 101 6.27 17.15 15.60
CA MET A 101 6.77 17.92 16.75
C MET A 101 8.22 18.36 16.58
N VAL A 102 8.94 17.79 15.61
CA VAL A 102 10.35 18.09 15.30
C VAL A 102 10.40 19.18 14.22
N PRO A 103 11.20 20.26 14.38
CA PRO A 103 11.36 21.27 13.33
C PRO A 103 12.06 20.70 12.09
N LEU A 104 11.55 20.99 10.89
CA LEU A 104 12.03 20.42 9.61
C LEU A 104 13.54 20.62 9.33
N ASP A 105 14.09 21.76 9.72
CA ASP A 105 15.49 22.16 9.45
C ASP A 105 16.24 22.55 10.74
N SER A 106 15.79 22.06 11.90
CA SER A 106 16.45 22.31 13.18
C SER A 106 16.34 21.09 14.10
N THR A 107 16.67 21.28 15.38
CA THR A 107 16.63 20.23 16.39
C THR A 107 15.65 20.57 17.50
N VAL A 108 15.20 19.55 18.24
CA VAL A 108 14.36 19.68 19.43
C VAL A 108 14.90 18.78 20.55
N SER A 109 14.82 19.23 21.80
CA SER A 109 15.30 18.43 22.94
C SER A 109 14.35 17.27 23.26
N TYR A 110 14.88 16.22 23.89
CA TYR A 110 14.03 15.14 24.43
C TYR A 110 13.04 15.65 25.48
N GLU A 111 13.42 16.65 26.27
CA GLU A 111 12.58 17.26 27.30
C GLU A 111 11.34 17.91 26.68
N THR A 112 11.51 18.69 25.60
CA THR A 112 10.38 19.28 24.87
C THR A 112 9.49 18.22 24.21
N LEU A 113 10.07 17.18 23.60
CA LEU A 113 9.26 16.08 23.05
C LEU A 113 8.54 15.29 24.16
N SER A 114 9.17 15.13 25.31
CA SER A 114 8.60 14.48 26.49
C SER A 114 7.38 15.23 27.02
N GLU A 115 7.47 16.56 27.12
CA GLU A 115 6.35 17.43 27.51
C GLU A 115 5.17 17.30 26.52
N LYS A 116 5.45 17.34 25.21
CA LYS A 116 4.40 17.25 24.17
C LYS A 116 3.73 15.88 24.09
N THR A 117 4.48 14.81 24.31
CA THR A 117 3.98 13.42 24.21
C THR A 117 3.46 12.87 25.54
N SER A 118 3.75 13.54 26.66
CA SER A 118 3.55 13.03 28.02
C SER A 118 4.30 11.72 28.34
N ILE A 119 5.22 11.27 27.47
CA ILE A 119 6.08 10.12 27.73
C ILE A 119 7.28 10.59 28.55
N ARG A 120 7.58 9.91 29.65
CA ARG A 120 8.77 10.19 30.49
C ARG A 120 10.04 10.26 29.62
N VAL A 121 10.80 11.35 29.77
CA VAL A 121 12.00 11.67 28.95
C VAL A 121 12.97 10.50 28.77
N GLY A 122 13.23 9.72 29.83
CA GLY A 122 14.12 8.55 29.76
C GLY A 122 13.58 7.42 28.87
N VAL A 123 12.28 7.19 28.85
CA VAL A 123 11.62 6.20 27.97
C VAL A 123 11.65 6.69 26.53
N LEU A 124 11.26 7.95 26.31
CA LEU A 124 11.25 8.54 24.98
C LEU A 124 12.65 8.52 24.35
N ARG A 125 13.68 8.81 25.14
CA ARG A 125 15.08 8.72 24.73
C ARG A 125 15.46 7.31 24.27
N GLN A 126 15.06 6.28 25.01
CA GLN A 126 15.32 4.89 24.61
C GLN A 126 14.63 4.52 23.30
N ILE A 127 13.35 4.86 23.17
CA ILE A 127 12.55 4.60 21.96
C ILE A 127 13.17 5.30 20.74
N LEU A 128 13.44 6.60 20.84
CA LEU A 128 13.95 7.37 19.71
C LEU A 128 15.39 6.98 19.35
N ARG A 129 16.25 6.61 20.31
CA ARG A 129 17.59 6.07 20.02
C ARG A 129 17.55 4.71 19.33
N ALA A 130 16.62 3.84 19.72
CA ALA A 130 16.37 2.63 18.95
C ALA A 130 15.88 2.98 17.53
N GLY A 131 14.99 3.97 17.37
CA GLY A 131 14.58 4.48 16.06
C GLY A 131 15.72 5.02 15.21
N ILE A 132 16.70 5.70 15.83
CA ILE A 132 17.89 6.24 15.15
C ILE A 132 18.73 5.11 14.53
N SER A 133 18.86 3.94 15.18
CA SER A 133 19.60 2.81 14.57
C SER A 133 18.94 2.24 13.32
N PHE A 134 17.66 2.55 13.09
CA PHE A 134 16.91 2.24 11.86
C PHE A 134 16.74 3.45 10.93
N GLY A 135 17.39 4.59 11.22
CA GLY A 135 17.32 5.79 10.39
C GLY A 135 16.03 6.60 10.50
N ILE A 136 15.18 6.37 11.52
CA ILE A 136 13.92 7.12 11.69
C ILE A 136 14.19 8.59 12.02
N PHE A 137 15.15 8.88 12.90
CA PHE A 137 15.56 10.26 13.26
C PHE A 137 17.10 10.36 13.30
N LYS A 138 17.60 11.54 13.64
CA LYS A 138 19.02 11.79 13.94
C LYS A 138 19.17 12.43 15.31
N GLU A 139 20.30 12.19 15.99
CA GLU A 139 20.73 12.90 17.20
C GLU A 139 22.05 13.63 16.88
N PRO A 140 22.02 14.78 16.17
CA PRO A 140 23.24 15.47 15.74
C PRO A 140 24.05 16.04 16.90
N GLN A 141 23.40 16.29 18.05
CA GLN A 141 24.04 16.69 19.29
C GLN A 141 23.36 15.93 20.45
N PRO A 142 24.11 15.57 21.51
CA PRO A 142 23.55 14.84 22.64
C PRO A 142 22.29 15.52 23.19
N GLY A 143 21.23 14.73 23.33
CA GLY A 143 19.97 15.19 23.90
C GLY A 143 19.01 15.88 22.92
N HIS A 144 19.39 16.08 21.67
CA HIS A 144 18.55 16.76 20.68
C HIS A 144 18.31 15.91 19.44
N ILE A 145 17.05 15.87 19.00
CA ILE A 145 16.56 15.12 17.85
C ILE A 145 16.40 16.06 16.66
N ALA A 146 16.77 15.57 15.48
CA ALA A 146 16.52 16.17 14.18
C ALA A 146 15.85 15.15 13.24
N HIS A 147 15.24 15.64 12.17
CA HIS A 147 14.71 14.76 11.12
C HIS A 147 15.80 13.99 10.39
N SER A 148 15.46 12.77 9.97
CA SER A 148 16.10 12.10 8.84
C SER A 148 15.30 12.35 7.56
N ALA A 149 15.77 11.87 6.41
CA ALA A 149 14.99 11.94 5.17
C ALA A 149 13.59 11.29 5.30
N ILE A 150 13.49 10.18 6.04
CA ILE A 150 12.25 9.43 6.26
C ILE A 150 11.26 10.27 7.08
N THR A 151 11.68 10.76 8.25
CA THR A 151 10.76 11.52 9.12
C THR A 151 10.46 12.91 8.61
N LYS A 152 11.32 13.50 7.77
CA LYS A 152 11.02 14.76 7.08
C LYS A 152 9.87 14.60 6.10
N ARG A 153 9.84 13.50 5.33
CA ARG A 153 8.72 13.18 4.42
C ARG A 153 7.45 12.81 5.19
N TRP A 154 7.60 12.18 6.34
CA TRP A 154 6.49 11.77 7.19
C TRP A 154 5.80 12.96 7.88
N ALA A 155 6.57 13.94 8.36
CA ALA A 155 6.00 15.12 9.02
C ALA A 155 4.95 15.81 8.14
N GLY A 156 3.74 15.98 8.69
CA GLY A 156 2.61 16.58 7.98
C GLY A 156 1.98 15.72 6.87
N SER A 157 2.43 14.47 6.66
CA SER A 157 1.85 13.58 5.65
C SER A 157 0.75 12.70 6.22
N ASP A 158 -0.50 13.11 6.02
CA ASP A 158 -1.67 12.31 6.41
C ASP A 158 -1.70 10.94 5.72
N GLY A 159 -1.15 10.85 4.50
CA GLY A 159 -1.08 9.59 3.74
C GLY A 159 -0.15 8.57 4.41
N ILE A 160 1.05 8.99 4.82
CA ILE A 160 1.99 8.13 5.55
C ILE A 160 1.40 7.73 6.91
N GLN A 161 0.76 8.67 7.61
CA GLN A 161 0.11 8.38 8.89
C GLN A 161 -1.00 7.34 8.76
N SER A 162 -1.83 7.47 7.72
CA SER A 162 -2.91 6.52 7.43
C SER A 162 -2.34 5.15 7.03
N TRP A 163 -1.26 5.13 6.24
CA TRP A 163 -0.57 3.90 5.85
C TRP A 163 -0.02 3.13 7.05
N ILE A 164 0.61 3.81 8.01
CA ILE A 164 1.15 3.16 9.21
C ILE A 164 0.02 2.57 10.07
N LYS A 165 -1.13 3.24 10.16
CA LYS A 165 -2.33 2.70 10.84
C LYS A 165 -2.87 1.45 10.12
N MET A 166 -2.85 1.43 8.79
CA MET A 166 -3.24 0.24 8.03
C MET A 166 -2.25 -0.91 8.24
N LEU A 167 -0.95 -0.62 8.27
CA LEU A 167 0.09 -1.63 8.52
C LEU A 167 -0.10 -2.31 9.88
N GLU A 168 -0.54 -1.57 10.89
CA GLU A 168 -0.94 -2.14 12.18
C GLU A 168 -2.10 -3.13 12.05
N ALA A 169 -3.17 -2.78 11.33
CA ALA A 169 -4.30 -3.68 11.12
C ALA A 169 -3.87 -4.98 10.38
N VAL A 170 -3.04 -4.85 9.34
CA VAL A 170 -2.46 -5.99 8.64
C VAL A 170 -1.61 -6.86 9.57
N THR A 171 -0.79 -6.25 10.42
CA THR A 171 0.06 -6.95 11.40
C THR A 171 -0.76 -7.72 12.42
N ILE A 172 -1.83 -7.11 12.94
CA ILE A 172 -2.75 -7.77 13.86
C ILE A 172 -3.37 -9.00 13.18
N GLY A 173 -3.83 -8.86 11.93
CA GLY A 173 -4.35 -9.99 11.16
C GLY A 173 -3.31 -11.09 10.97
N ALA A 174 -2.10 -10.73 10.53
CA ALA A 174 -1.02 -11.70 10.28
C ALA A 174 -0.63 -12.47 11.55
N THR A 175 -0.49 -11.78 12.68
CA THR A 175 -0.08 -12.39 13.97
C THR A 175 -1.19 -13.22 14.63
N ASN A 176 -2.46 -12.99 14.26
CA ASN A 176 -3.60 -13.78 14.75
C ASN A 176 -4.04 -14.90 13.80
N LEU A 177 -3.37 -15.10 12.66
CA LEU A 177 -3.75 -16.13 11.68
C LEU A 177 -3.81 -17.54 12.29
N SER A 178 -2.82 -17.90 13.11
CA SER A 178 -2.80 -19.20 13.81
C SER A 178 -3.96 -19.36 14.79
N ALA A 179 -4.36 -18.30 15.48
CA ALA A 179 -5.51 -18.33 16.40
C ALA A 179 -6.83 -18.48 15.61
N ALA A 180 -6.94 -17.77 14.49
CA ALA A 180 -8.09 -17.86 13.59
C ALA A 180 -8.27 -19.26 13.00
N LEU A 181 -7.20 -19.85 12.47
CA LEU A 181 -7.24 -21.22 11.93
C LEU A 181 -7.56 -22.27 12.99
N ARG A 182 -7.15 -22.07 14.24
CA ARG A 182 -7.55 -22.97 15.34
C ARG A 182 -9.02 -22.83 15.71
N ASN A 183 -9.61 -21.64 15.52
CA ASN A 183 -11.01 -21.36 15.83
C ASN A 183 -11.96 -21.79 14.70
N ASN A 184 -11.62 -21.43 13.46
CA ASN A 184 -12.34 -21.82 12.25
C ASN A 184 -11.32 -22.27 11.16
N PRO A 185 -11.01 -23.57 11.07
CA PRO A 185 -10.06 -24.10 10.09
C PRO A 185 -10.48 -23.88 8.63
N GLU A 186 -11.78 -23.79 8.34
CA GLU A 186 -12.32 -23.66 6.99
C GLU A 186 -12.19 -22.23 6.44
N MET A 187 -12.09 -21.23 7.32
CA MET A 187 -11.93 -19.80 6.96
C MET A 187 -13.00 -19.29 5.97
N ASP A 188 -14.20 -19.82 6.09
CA ASP A 188 -15.35 -19.60 5.21
C ASP A 188 -16.18 -18.36 5.57
N SER A 189 -15.84 -17.67 6.66
CA SER A 189 -16.56 -16.49 7.14
C SER A 189 -15.66 -15.27 7.31
N PRO A 190 -16.02 -14.11 6.73
CA PRO A 190 -15.32 -12.84 6.98
C PRO A 190 -15.33 -12.42 8.46
N ALA A 191 -16.34 -12.83 9.24
CA ALA A 191 -16.45 -12.52 10.66
C ALA A 191 -15.35 -13.22 11.50
N THR A 192 -14.86 -14.37 11.03
CA THR A 192 -13.79 -15.14 11.68
C THR A 192 -12.42 -14.88 11.08
N ALA A 193 -12.30 -13.94 10.14
CA ALA A 193 -11.01 -13.54 9.57
C ALA A 193 -10.05 -13.10 10.69
N PRO A 194 -8.72 -13.29 10.56
CA PRO A 194 -7.80 -13.13 11.69
C PRO A 194 -7.83 -11.76 12.35
N TYR A 195 -7.98 -10.71 11.55
CA TYR A 195 -8.14 -9.35 12.05
C TYR A 195 -9.47 -9.18 12.81
N MET A 196 -10.57 -9.69 12.26
CA MET A 196 -11.90 -9.60 12.88
C MET A 196 -11.98 -10.38 14.19
N LEU A 197 -11.38 -11.58 14.23
CA LEU A 197 -11.26 -12.37 15.44
C LEU A 197 -10.45 -11.63 16.51
N ALA A 198 -9.32 -11.01 16.13
CA ALA A 198 -8.49 -10.24 17.06
C ALA A 198 -9.20 -8.99 17.61
N LEU A 199 -10.04 -8.34 16.78
CA LEU A 199 -10.86 -7.22 17.22
C LEU A 199 -11.97 -7.65 18.19
N GLY A 200 -12.54 -8.84 18.01
CA GLY A 200 -13.58 -9.38 18.89
C GLY A 200 -14.87 -8.55 18.88
N THR A 201 -15.16 -7.84 17.80
CA THR A 201 -16.23 -6.83 17.75
C THR A 201 -17.61 -7.40 17.41
N GLY A 202 -17.67 -8.66 16.98
CA GLY A 202 -18.89 -9.36 16.59
C GLY A 202 -19.50 -8.92 15.27
N ASP A 203 -18.80 -8.10 14.48
CA ASP A 203 -19.26 -7.68 13.15
C ASP A 203 -19.19 -8.85 12.15
N SER A 204 -20.07 -8.83 11.14
CA SER A 204 -20.11 -9.86 10.08
C SER A 204 -18.88 -9.88 9.17
N GLY A 205 -18.00 -8.87 9.27
CA GLY A 205 -16.76 -8.77 8.53
C GLY A 205 -16.15 -7.37 8.61
N PHE A 206 -15.04 -7.17 7.89
CA PHE A 206 -14.27 -5.93 7.93
C PHE A 206 -15.07 -4.69 7.46
N TYR A 207 -15.83 -4.80 6.38
CA TYR A 207 -16.61 -3.66 5.88
C TYR A 207 -17.79 -3.29 6.80
N ALA A 208 -18.46 -4.27 7.40
CA ALA A 208 -19.47 -4.01 8.42
C ALA A 208 -18.88 -3.28 9.63
N TYR A 209 -17.66 -3.68 10.05
CA TYR A 209 -16.91 -2.98 11.08
C TYR A 209 -16.55 -1.53 10.69
N LEU A 210 -16.08 -1.30 9.45
CA LEU A 210 -15.77 0.05 8.97
C LEU A 210 -17.02 0.95 8.94
N ASN A 211 -18.17 0.43 8.50
CA ASN A 211 -19.43 1.19 8.50
C ASN A 211 -19.83 1.70 9.89
N ARG A 212 -19.55 0.92 10.95
CA ARG A 212 -19.79 1.33 12.34
C ARG A 212 -18.71 2.26 12.91
N ASN A 213 -17.56 2.36 12.23
CA ASN A 213 -16.39 3.11 12.68
C ASN A 213 -15.93 4.10 11.60
N PRO A 214 -16.65 5.22 11.39
CA PRO A 214 -16.41 6.13 10.27
C PRO A 214 -14.98 6.71 10.23
N GLU A 215 -14.36 6.95 11.38
CA GLU A 215 -12.95 7.37 11.46
C GLU A 215 -11.98 6.32 10.88
N LYS A 216 -12.27 5.03 11.09
CA LYS A 216 -11.47 3.92 10.54
C LYS A 216 -11.75 3.73 9.05
N ALA A 217 -13.00 3.90 8.63
CA ALA A 217 -13.37 3.91 7.22
C ALA A 217 -12.61 5.01 6.48
N LYS A 218 -12.54 6.22 7.04
CA LYS A 218 -11.78 7.34 6.47
C LYS A 218 -10.29 7.02 6.30
N VAL A 219 -9.65 6.44 7.32
CA VAL A 219 -8.24 5.99 7.23
C VAL A 219 -8.08 4.93 6.14
N PHE A 220 -8.97 3.94 6.09
CA PHE A 220 -8.93 2.89 5.08
C PHE A 220 -9.07 3.45 3.66
N SER A 221 -10.09 4.27 3.41
CA SER A 221 -10.31 4.91 2.10
C SER A 221 -9.12 5.76 1.68
N HIS A 222 -8.55 6.56 2.60
CA HIS A 222 -7.37 7.37 2.29
C HIS A 222 -6.17 6.50 1.89
N VAL A 223 -5.94 5.37 2.55
CA VAL A 223 -4.88 4.43 2.15
C VAL A 223 -5.17 3.86 0.77
N MET A 224 -6.39 3.41 0.49
CA MET A 224 -6.75 2.84 -0.82
C MET A 224 -6.56 3.85 -1.96
N SER A 225 -6.95 5.11 -1.78
CA SER A 225 -6.71 6.16 -2.78
C SER A 225 -5.21 6.40 -3.01
N ASN A 226 -4.38 6.33 -1.97
CA ASN A 226 -2.92 6.45 -2.12
C ASN A 226 -2.30 5.27 -2.90
N PHE A 227 -2.83 4.04 -2.75
CA PHE A 227 -2.39 2.90 -3.57
C PHE A 227 -2.67 3.12 -5.05
N GLN A 228 -3.88 3.60 -5.38
CA GLN A 228 -4.31 3.89 -6.75
C GLN A 228 -3.49 5.03 -7.40
N ALA A 229 -2.87 5.90 -6.61
CA ALA A 229 -1.95 6.93 -7.11
C ALA A 229 -0.56 6.36 -7.49
N GLY A 230 -0.22 5.15 -7.04
CA GLY A 230 1.02 4.47 -7.39
C GLY A 230 0.95 3.79 -8.76
N ASP A 231 2.09 3.71 -9.46
CA ASP A 231 2.16 3.20 -10.82
C ASP A 231 1.59 1.78 -10.98
N GLY A 232 1.76 0.91 -9.98
CA GLY A 232 1.29 -0.47 -10.01
C GLY A 232 -0.23 -0.64 -9.99
N TYR A 233 -0.98 0.36 -9.49
CA TYR A 233 -2.45 0.34 -9.40
C TYR A 233 -3.09 1.51 -10.15
N ASP A 234 -2.32 2.19 -11.00
CA ASP A 234 -2.78 3.33 -11.77
C ASP A 234 -3.98 2.94 -12.67
N PRO A 235 -5.08 3.73 -12.65
CA PRO A 235 -6.25 3.53 -13.52
C PRO A 235 -5.93 3.29 -15.00
N LYS A 236 -4.81 3.81 -15.51
CA LYS A 236 -4.35 3.61 -16.89
C LYS A 236 -4.31 2.14 -17.28
N HIS A 237 -4.01 1.23 -16.35
CA HIS A 237 -3.92 -0.19 -16.64
C HIS A 237 -5.28 -0.78 -17.02
N VAL A 238 -6.38 -0.30 -16.43
CA VAL A 238 -7.74 -0.69 -16.81
C VAL A 238 -8.17 0.06 -18.07
N VAL A 239 -7.91 1.37 -18.12
CA VAL A 239 -8.36 2.24 -19.21
C VAL A 239 -7.68 1.95 -20.56
N ASN A 240 -6.47 1.39 -20.56
CA ASN A 240 -5.68 1.13 -21.77
C ASN A 240 -5.65 -0.33 -22.22
N ASN A 241 -5.98 -1.29 -21.35
CA ASN A 241 -5.86 -2.72 -21.66
C ASN A 241 -7.22 -3.41 -21.86
N SER A 242 -8.25 -2.68 -22.24
CA SER A 242 -9.57 -3.23 -22.61
C SER A 242 -10.20 -2.40 -23.73
N ASP A 243 -10.98 -3.06 -24.60
CA ASP A 243 -11.66 -2.42 -25.72
C ASP A 243 -12.99 -1.79 -25.28
N TRP A 244 -12.90 -0.75 -24.46
CA TRP A 244 -14.06 0.00 -23.97
C TRP A 244 -14.86 0.67 -25.11
N ALA A 245 -14.22 0.94 -26.25
CA ALA A 245 -14.87 1.51 -27.42
C ALA A 245 -15.87 0.53 -28.07
N ALA A 246 -15.65 -0.78 -27.94
CA ALA A 246 -16.59 -1.80 -28.42
C ALA A 246 -17.99 -1.69 -27.78
N LEU A 247 -18.11 -1.05 -26.62
CA LEU A 247 -19.38 -0.82 -25.93
C LEU A 247 -20.27 0.21 -26.65
N LYS A 248 -19.74 1.01 -27.60
CA LYS A 248 -20.50 1.96 -28.44
C LYS A 248 -21.45 2.87 -27.64
N GLY A 249 -20.98 3.43 -26.52
CA GLY A 249 -21.78 4.28 -25.63
C GLY A 249 -22.70 3.50 -24.68
N GLY A 250 -22.46 2.19 -24.52
CA GLY A 250 -23.17 1.32 -23.57
C GLY A 250 -23.02 1.77 -22.11
N HIS A 251 -23.80 1.11 -21.25
CA HIS A 251 -23.84 1.39 -19.82
C HIS A 251 -22.92 0.44 -19.05
N LEU A 252 -21.89 1.01 -18.43
CA LEU A 252 -21.01 0.33 -17.49
C LEU A 252 -21.53 0.54 -16.06
N VAL A 253 -21.65 -0.56 -15.31
CA VAL A 253 -21.90 -0.53 -13.87
C VAL A 253 -20.62 -0.96 -13.16
N ASP A 254 -20.03 -0.03 -12.39
CA ASP A 254 -18.80 -0.25 -11.62
C ASP A 254 -19.17 -0.69 -10.20
N LEU A 255 -19.13 -2.00 -9.95
CA LEU A 255 -19.54 -2.63 -8.68
C LEU A 255 -18.41 -2.57 -7.65
N GLY A 256 -18.64 -1.91 -6.52
CA GLY A 256 -17.60 -1.62 -5.54
C GLY A 256 -16.61 -0.57 -6.05
N GLY A 257 -17.08 0.37 -6.87
CA GLY A 257 -16.24 1.38 -7.53
C GLY A 257 -15.75 2.51 -6.61
N SER A 258 -16.07 2.46 -5.31
CA SER A 258 -15.59 3.39 -4.29
C SER A 258 -15.86 4.86 -4.64
N MET A 259 -14.83 5.70 -4.64
CA MET A 259 -14.91 7.14 -4.92
C MET A 259 -14.93 7.44 -6.43
N GLY A 260 -14.92 6.42 -7.30
CA GLY A 260 -15.13 6.53 -8.74
C GLY A 260 -13.87 6.78 -9.58
N GLU A 261 -12.67 6.56 -9.05
CA GLU A 261 -11.40 6.86 -9.73
C GLU A 261 -11.28 6.22 -11.13
N ILE A 262 -11.64 4.94 -11.25
CA ILE A 262 -11.65 4.21 -12.53
C ILE A 262 -12.75 4.76 -13.45
N ALA A 263 -13.95 4.95 -12.92
CA ALA A 263 -15.08 5.51 -13.67
C ALA A 263 -14.75 6.90 -14.24
N PHE A 264 -14.10 7.78 -13.48
CA PHE A 264 -13.67 9.10 -13.95
C PHE A 264 -12.61 9.00 -15.05
N ALA A 265 -11.63 8.09 -14.90
CA ALA A 265 -10.59 7.88 -15.90
C ALA A 265 -11.17 7.34 -17.22
N LEU A 266 -12.12 6.40 -17.14
CA LEU A 266 -12.85 5.88 -18.30
C LEU A 266 -13.70 6.97 -18.94
N LYS A 267 -14.49 7.72 -18.16
CA LYS A 267 -15.36 8.78 -18.66
C LYS A 267 -14.58 9.90 -19.35
N LYS A 268 -13.37 10.22 -18.87
CA LYS A 268 -12.47 11.17 -19.51
C LYS A 268 -12.00 10.70 -20.89
N LYS A 269 -11.68 9.42 -21.06
CA LYS A 269 -11.17 8.85 -22.33
C LYS A 269 -12.29 8.46 -23.29
N PHE A 270 -13.44 8.06 -22.77
CA PHE A 270 -14.61 7.60 -23.52
C PHE A 270 -15.86 8.37 -23.05
N PRO A 271 -16.04 9.64 -23.48
CA PRO A 271 -17.11 10.51 -22.99
C PRO A 271 -18.52 9.95 -23.22
N ASP A 272 -18.70 9.11 -24.24
CA ASP A 272 -19.99 8.54 -24.62
C ASP A 272 -20.46 7.40 -23.70
N LEU A 273 -19.55 6.78 -22.92
CA LEU A 273 -19.92 5.72 -21.98
C LEU A 273 -20.85 6.26 -20.89
N GLN A 274 -21.97 5.57 -20.66
CA GLN A 274 -22.76 5.79 -19.46
C GLN A 274 -22.12 4.99 -18.33
N ILE A 275 -21.83 5.61 -17.19
CA ILE A 275 -21.17 4.92 -16.08
C ILE A 275 -21.96 5.17 -14.80
N THR A 276 -22.28 4.09 -14.08
CA THR A 276 -22.84 4.15 -12.73
C THR A 276 -21.90 3.41 -11.77
N VAL A 277 -21.37 4.12 -10.78
CA VAL A 277 -20.64 3.55 -9.66
C VAL A 277 -21.63 3.09 -8.60
N GLN A 278 -21.48 1.85 -8.16
CA GLN A 278 -22.25 1.23 -7.08
C GLN A 278 -21.34 0.92 -5.90
N ASP A 279 -21.74 1.35 -4.71
CA ASP A 279 -21.02 1.09 -3.46
C ASP A 279 -21.97 1.23 -2.25
N LEU A 280 -21.46 0.98 -1.05
CA LEU A 280 -22.21 1.11 0.19
C LEU A 280 -22.65 2.56 0.45
N PRO A 281 -23.73 2.78 1.22
CA PRO A 281 -24.31 4.12 1.41
C PRO A 281 -23.32 5.20 1.87
N SER A 282 -22.48 4.88 2.84
CA SER A 282 -21.46 5.80 3.37
C SER A 282 -20.42 6.21 2.33
N THR A 283 -19.96 5.27 1.49
CA THR A 283 -19.02 5.52 0.40
C THR A 283 -19.64 6.41 -0.68
N ILE A 284 -20.88 6.11 -1.09
CA ILE A 284 -21.58 6.89 -2.12
C ILE A 284 -21.89 8.31 -1.63
N GLN A 285 -22.25 8.48 -0.35
CA GLN A 285 -22.42 9.80 0.23
C GLN A 285 -21.12 10.61 0.14
N ALA A 286 -20.00 10.03 0.58
CA ALA A 286 -18.68 10.69 0.51
C ALA A 286 -18.26 10.98 -0.94
N ALA A 287 -18.58 10.10 -1.89
CA ALA A 287 -18.25 10.29 -3.29
C ALA A 287 -19.04 11.47 -3.91
N ARG A 288 -20.32 11.63 -3.55
CA ARG A 288 -21.18 12.72 -4.03
C ARG A 288 -20.79 14.10 -3.49
N GLU A 289 -20.02 14.17 -2.41
CA GLU A 289 -19.48 15.43 -1.88
C GLU A 289 -18.32 15.98 -2.73
N GLN A 290 -17.79 15.19 -3.68
CA GLN A 290 -16.82 15.67 -4.65
C GLN A 290 -17.43 16.72 -5.59
N THR A 291 -16.70 17.79 -5.88
CA THR A 291 -17.21 18.94 -6.65
C THR A 291 -17.41 18.69 -8.15
N ASP A 292 -16.83 17.61 -8.69
CA ASP A 292 -16.90 17.27 -10.12
C ASP A 292 -17.02 15.75 -10.29
N LEU A 293 -18.25 15.29 -10.56
CA LEU A 293 -18.53 13.87 -10.82
C LEU A 293 -18.32 13.48 -12.29
N ARG A 294 -17.90 14.40 -13.17
CA ARG A 294 -17.52 14.15 -14.57
C ARG A 294 -18.57 13.41 -15.42
N GLY A 295 -19.85 13.51 -15.07
CA GLY A 295 -20.93 12.78 -15.74
C GLY A 295 -20.97 11.28 -15.42
N VAL A 296 -20.38 10.88 -14.30
CA VAL A 296 -20.55 9.55 -13.67
C VAL A 296 -21.70 9.62 -12.67
N ASN A 297 -22.57 8.60 -12.71
CA ASN A 297 -23.66 8.46 -11.75
C ASN A 297 -23.18 7.64 -10.54
N PHE A 298 -23.70 7.93 -9.36
CA PHE A 298 -23.40 7.19 -8.13
C PHE A 298 -24.69 6.64 -7.53
N MET A 299 -24.70 5.35 -7.18
CA MET A 299 -25.87 4.66 -6.65
C MET A 299 -25.50 3.77 -5.46
N GLU A 300 -26.27 3.89 -4.39
CA GLU A 300 -26.11 3.05 -3.20
C GLU A 300 -26.59 1.64 -3.53
N HIS A 301 -25.73 0.65 -3.37
CA HIS A 301 -26.07 -0.75 -3.63
C HIS A 301 -25.09 -1.68 -2.92
N ASP A 302 -25.63 -2.67 -2.21
CA ASP A 302 -24.88 -3.86 -1.82
C ASP A 302 -24.88 -4.82 -3.01
N PHE A 303 -23.71 -5.08 -3.61
CA PHE A 303 -23.60 -5.95 -4.79
C PHE A 303 -23.87 -7.44 -4.49
N PHE A 304 -24.08 -7.80 -3.22
CA PHE A 304 -24.60 -9.12 -2.85
C PHE A 304 -26.13 -9.20 -3.00
N ASP A 305 -26.83 -8.06 -3.06
CA ASP A 305 -28.24 -8.00 -3.42
C ASP A 305 -28.44 -8.13 -4.93
N PRO A 306 -29.65 -8.50 -5.41
CA PRO A 306 -29.94 -8.56 -6.83
C PRO A 306 -29.67 -7.22 -7.54
N GLN A 307 -28.94 -7.28 -8.66
CA GLN A 307 -28.55 -6.08 -9.42
C GLN A 307 -29.78 -5.28 -9.91
N PRO A 308 -29.99 -4.04 -9.43
CA PRO A 308 -31.15 -3.23 -9.80
C PRO A 308 -31.10 -2.68 -11.23
N ILE A 309 -29.90 -2.53 -11.80
CA ILE A 309 -29.68 -2.10 -13.19
C ILE A 309 -29.58 -3.36 -14.04
N TYR A 310 -30.72 -3.99 -14.29
CA TYR A 310 -30.80 -5.16 -15.16
C TYR A 310 -31.10 -4.75 -16.60
N GLN A 311 -30.13 -4.95 -17.51
CA GLN A 311 -30.43 -5.10 -18.92
C GLN A 311 -30.40 -6.60 -19.24
N PRO A 312 -31.52 -7.21 -19.68
CA PRO A 312 -31.48 -8.58 -20.18
C PRO A 312 -30.48 -8.64 -21.35
N PRO A 313 -29.65 -9.70 -21.44
CA PRO A 313 -28.75 -9.84 -22.57
C PRO A 313 -29.55 -9.81 -23.87
N ALA A 314 -29.07 -9.05 -24.86
CA ALA A 314 -29.54 -9.21 -26.23
C ALA A 314 -29.40 -10.70 -26.60
N SER A 315 -30.44 -11.25 -27.21
CA SER A 315 -30.64 -12.69 -27.46
C SER A 315 -29.34 -13.44 -27.80
N PRO A 316 -29.17 -14.70 -27.34
CA PRO A 316 -27.94 -15.44 -27.54
C PRO A 316 -27.56 -15.46 -29.02
N VAL A 317 -26.35 -14.98 -29.33
CA VAL A 317 -25.73 -15.19 -30.63
C VAL A 317 -25.67 -16.69 -30.83
N ASN A 318 -26.54 -17.18 -31.71
CA ASN A 318 -26.67 -18.58 -32.04
C ASN A 318 -25.37 -19.00 -32.75
N HIS A 319 -24.39 -19.51 -32.00
CA HIS A 319 -23.25 -20.22 -32.59
C HIS A 319 -23.81 -21.49 -33.24
N GLN A 320 -24.14 -21.33 -34.52
CA GLN A 320 -24.69 -22.35 -35.38
C GLN A 320 -23.78 -23.58 -35.35
N LYS A 321 -24.39 -24.71 -35.03
CA LYS A 321 -23.89 -26.08 -35.12
C LYS A 321 -22.94 -26.28 -36.33
N SER A 322 -21.65 -26.45 -36.05
CA SER A 322 -20.74 -27.12 -36.98
C SER A 322 -21.01 -28.62 -36.91
N ARG A 323 -21.43 -29.16 -38.05
CA ARG A 323 -21.86 -30.54 -38.28
C ARG A 323 -20.81 -31.59 -37.89
N VAL A 324 -21.34 -32.67 -37.33
CA VAL A 324 -20.86 -34.06 -37.37
C VAL A 324 -20.28 -34.42 -38.75
N VAL A 325 -19.10 -35.03 -38.76
CA VAL A 325 -18.79 -36.22 -39.58
C VAL A 325 -17.72 -37.05 -38.84
N GLU A 326 -18.14 -38.10 -38.15
CA GLU A 326 -17.32 -39.30 -37.92
C GLU A 326 -17.46 -40.22 -39.15
N PRO A 327 -16.50 -41.13 -39.34
CA PRO A 327 -16.86 -42.54 -39.36
C PRO A 327 -16.34 -43.33 -38.16
#